data_AF-A0AAE4CT35-F1
#
_entry.id   AF-A0AAE4CT35-F1
#
_cell.length_a   1.000
_cell.length_b   1.000
_cell.length_c   1.000
_cell.angle_alpha   90.00
_cell.angle_beta   90.00
_cell.angle_gamma   90.00
#
_symmetry.space_group_name_H-M   'P 1'
#
loop_
_entity.id
_entity.type
_entity.pdbx_description
1 polymer ?
#
loop_
_entity_poly.entity_id
_entity_poly.type
_entity_poly.pdbx_seq_one_letter_code
_entity_poly.pdbx_strand_id
1 'polypeptide(L)'
;MSSKHDLFHFSVTVWSENVSVLSALRGLSFHYEEHANPQIASGGTGAGEWFRDEKLSTFHFTSPKCREDFLTAAGNILKPGLWHVKALNDNDPARPRKRQR
;
A
#
# COMPACT_ATOMS: atom_id res chain seq x y z
N MET A 1 -23.62 5.46 -6.04
CA MET A 1 -22.69 4.46 -6.61
C MET A 1 -21.43 4.53 -5.78
N SER A 2 -21.19 3.57 -4.89
CA SER A 2 -19.93 3.52 -4.15
C SER A 2 -18.81 3.24 -5.16
N SER A 3 -17.79 4.09 -5.18
CA SER A 3 -16.63 3.88 -6.04
C SER A 3 -15.97 2.59 -5.57
N LYS A 4 -15.51 1.72 -6.47
CA LYS A 4 -14.75 0.51 -6.10
C LYS A 4 -13.56 0.81 -5.17
N HIS A 5 -13.11 2.06 -5.15
CA HIS A 5 -12.10 2.60 -4.26
C HIS A 5 -12.54 2.77 -2.80
N ASP A 6 -13.82 3.01 -2.52
CA ASP A 6 -14.32 3.21 -1.14
C ASP A 6 -14.20 1.92 -0.32
N LEU A 7 -14.23 0.77 -0.99
CA LEU A 7 -13.97 -0.53 -0.36
C LEU A 7 -12.55 -0.59 0.21
N PHE A 8 -11.59 0.12 -0.38
CA PHE A 8 -10.18 0.13 0.01
C PHE A 8 -9.92 1.27 1.00
N HIS A 9 -10.37 1.13 2.24
CA HIS A 9 -10.27 2.17 3.28
C HIS A 9 -9.36 1.80 4.45
N PHE A 10 -8.96 0.51 4.55
CA PHE A 10 -7.96 0.06 5.52
C PHE A 10 -6.58 0.32 4.96
N SER A 11 -5.94 1.37 5.41
CA SER A 11 -4.64 1.80 4.90
C SER A 11 -3.49 1.51 5.87
N VAL A 12 -2.30 1.40 5.29
CA VAL A 12 -1.02 1.47 5.98
C VAL A 12 -0.05 2.32 5.19
N THR A 13 0.53 3.32 5.85
CA THR A 13 1.63 4.10 5.31
C THR A 13 2.94 3.56 5.83
N VAL A 14 3.84 3.21 4.91
CA VAL A 14 5.17 2.71 5.23
C VAL A 14 6.23 3.63 4.63
N TRP A 15 7.34 3.74 5.33
CA TRP A 15 8.58 4.23 4.78
C TRP A 15 9.41 3.05 4.30
N SER A 16 10.10 3.18 3.17
CA SER A 16 11.01 2.15 2.68
C SER A 16 12.32 2.75 2.21
N GLU A 17 13.44 2.07 2.43
CA GLU A 17 14.77 2.64 2.19
C GLU A 17 15.06 2.86 0.70
N ASN A 18 14.59 1.96 -0.16
CA ASN A 18 14.85 2.00 -1.60
C ASN A 18 13.68 1.46 -2.43
N VAL A 19 13.76 1.67 -3.74
CA VAL A 19 12.71 1.31 -4.72
C VAL A 19 12.52 -0.20 -4.84
N SER A 20 13.53 -1.02 -4.56
CA SER A 20 13.41 -2.48 -4.58
C SER A 20 12.54 -2.97 -3.41
N VAL A 21 12.72 -2.39 -2.22
CA VAL A 21 11.87 -2.66 -1.05
C VAL A 21 10.43 -2.22 -1.33
N LEU A 22 10.24 -1.03 -1.92
CA LEU A 22 8.93 -0.58 -2.38
C LEU A 22 8.29 -1.57 -3.35
N SER A 23 9.05 -2.08 -4.32
CA SER A 23 8.53 -3.03 -5.32
C SER A 23 8.10 -4.36 -4.70
N ALA A 24 8.87 -4.86 -3.71
CA ALA A 24 8.50 -6.04 -2.95
C ALA A 24 7.21 -5.81 -2.14
N LEU A 25 7.09 -4.67 -1.45
CA LEU A 25 5.88 -4.28 -0.71
C LEU A 25 4.66 -4.18 -1.63
N ARG A 26 4.82 -3.62 -2.83
CA ARG A 26 3.74 -3.60 -3.85
C ARG A 26 3.32 -5.01 -4.25
N GLY A 27 4.27 -5.90 -4.52
CA GLY A 27 3.97 -7.31 -4.81
C GLY A 27 3.20 -8.00 -3.67
N LEU A 28 3.62 -7.79 -2.42
CA LEU A 28 2.92 -8.33 -1.25
C LEU A 28 1.51 -7.75 -1.12
N SER A 29 1.33 -6.45 -1.32
CA SER A 29 0.00 -5.82 -1.25
C SER A 29 -0.96 -6.43 -2.28
N PHE A 30 -0.47 -6.82 -3.46
CA PHE A 30 -1.30 -7.47 -4.48
C PHE A 30 -1.63 -8.92 -4.15
N HIS A 31 -0.73 -9.62 -3.45
CA HIS A 31 -0.93 -11.01 -3.08
C HIS A 31 -1.94 -11.17 -1.94
N TYR A 32 -1.89 -10.27 -0.95
CA TYR A 32 -2.73 -10.34 0.25
C TYR A 32 -4.05 -9.57 0.12
N GLU A 33 -4.21 -8.75 -0.92
CA GLU A 33 -5.50 -8.17 -1.24
C GLU A 33 -6.39 -9.20 -1.94
N GLU A 34 -7.52 -9.53 -1.32
CA GLU A 34 -8.45 -10.55 -1.80
C GLU A 34 -9.39 -10.04 -2.90
N HIS A 35 -9.52 -8.72 -3.06
CA HIS A 35 -10.44 -8.15 -4.04
C HIS A 35 -9.92 -8.27 -5.48
N ALA A 36 -10.84 -8.43 -6.44
CA ALA A 36 -10.58 -8.58 -7.87
C ALA A 36 -9.77 -7.44 -8.55
N ASN A 37 -9.49 -6.33 -7.86
CA ASN A 37 -8.70 -5.20 -8.39
C ASN A 37 -7.54 -4.84 -7.44
N PRO A 38 -6.56 -5.75 -7.24
CA PRO A 38 -5.49 -5.56 -6.26
C PRO A 38 -4.59 -4.37 -6.59
N GLN A 39 -4.61 -3.90 -7.84
CA GLN A 39 -3.88 -2.71 -8.28
C GLN A 39 -4.30 -1.43 -7.55
N ILE A 40 -5.52 -1.38 -7.00
CA ILE A 40 -5.99 -0.27 -6.17
C ILE A 40 -5.19 -0.22 -4.86
N ALA A 41 -4.80 -1.38 -4.32
CA ALA A 41 -4.07 -1.48 -3.06
C ALA A 41 -2.71 -0.78 -3.08
N SER A 42 -2.08 -0.66 -4.25
CA SER A 42 -0.83 0.06 -4.43
C SER A 42 -0.99 1.30 -5.34
N GLY A 43 -2.20 1.85 -5.42
CA GLY A 43 -2.46 3.06 -6.19
C GLY A 43 -1.64 4.23 -5.63
N GLY A 44 -0.82 4.86 -6.46
CA GLY A 44 -0.04 6.03 -6.02
C GLY A 44 1.34 5.73 -5.43
N THR A 45 1.78 4.47 -5.46
CA THR A 45 3.08 4.05 -4.90
C THR A 45 4.16 3.85 -5.98
N GLY A 46 4.09 4.57 -7.10
CA GLY A 46 5.13 4.54 -8.13
C GLY A 46 6.42 5.21 -7.66
N ALA A 47 7.56 4.92 -8.30
CA ALA A 47 8.87 5.45 -7.88
C ALA A 47 8.93 6.98 -7.82
N GLY A 48 8.27 7.68 -8.75
CA GLY A 48 8.19 9.14 -8.74
C GLY A 48 7.35 9.69 -7.58
N GLU A 49 6.23 9.03 -7.27
CA GLU A 49 5.35 9.40 -6.14
C GLU A 49 6.07 9.11 -4.82
N TRP A 50 6.69 7.95 -4.68
CA TRP A 50 7.54 7.58 -3.55
C TRP A 50 8.69 8.57 -3.32
N PHE A 51 9.37 9.01 -4.37
CA PHE A 51 10.45 9.99 -4.23
C PHE A 51 9.91 11.36 -3.79
N ARG A 52 8.80 11.81 -4.38
CA ARG A 52 8.12 13.06 -4.01
C ARG A 52 7.64 13.04 -2.56
N ASP A 53 7.13 11.89 -2.11
CA ASP A 53 6.50 11.73 -0.80
C ASP A 53 7.53 11.25 0.25
N GLU A 54 8.80 11.65 0.12
CA GLU A 54 9.88 11.39 1.08
C GLU A 54 10.06 9.90 1.44
N LYS A 55 9.99 9.04 0.42
CA LYS A 55 10.06 7.58 0.52
C LYS A 55 8.88 6.93 1.26
N LEU A 56 7.77 7.65 1.43
CA LEU A 56 6.54 7.10 1.99
C LEU A 56 5.66 6.49 0.88
N SER A 57 4.92 5.46 1.25
CA SER A 57 3.94 4.84 0.38
C SER A 57 2.78 4.31 1.20
N THR A 58 1.56 4.63 0.78
CA THR A 58 0.33 4.17 1.41
C THR A 58 -0.25 3.03 0.59
N PHE A 59 -0.51 1.92 1.28
CA PHE A 59 -1.19 0.76 0.74
C PHE A 59 -2.59 0.70 1.32
N HIS A 60 -3.58 0.41 0.49
CA HIS A 60 -4.99 0.34 0.88
C HIS A 60 -5.52 -1.07 0.72
N PHE A 61 -6.39 -1.50 1.63
CA PHE A 61 -6.93 -2.85 1.67
C PHE A 61 -8.44 -2.82 1.89
N THR A 62 -9.10 -3.89 1.45
CA THR A 62 -10.55 -4.04 1.62
C THR A 62 -10.95 -4.58 2.99
N SER A 63 -10.01 -5.14 3.74
CA SER A 63 -10.23 -5.62 5.11
C SER A 63 -9.03 -5.34 6.02
N PRO A 64 -9.24 -5.21 7.34
CA PRO A 64 -8.14 -5.09 8.29
C PRO A 64 -7.27 -6.35 8.31
N LYS A 65 -7.87 -7.52 8.04
CA LYS A 65 -7.17 -8.79 7.95
C LYS A 65 -6.13 -8.79 6.82
N CYS A 66 -6.49 -8.32 5.62
CA CYS A 66 -5.55 -8.22 4.50
C CYS A 66 -4.35 -7.33 4.84
N ARG A 67 -4.59 -6.21 5.53
CA ARG A 67 -3.53 -5.31 6.00
C ARG A 67 -2.60 -6.00 7.01
N GLU A 68 -3.16 -6.74 7.96
CA GLU A 68 -2.39 -7.48 8.96
C GLU A 68 -1.55 -8.58 8.32
N ASP A 69 -2.15 -9.40 7.44
CA ASP A 69 -1.44 -10.47 6.73
C ASP A 69 -0.29 -9.89 5.87
N PHE A 70 -0.53 -8.75 5.20
CA PHE A 70 0.50 -7.99 4.48
C PHE A 70 1.67 -7.59 5.40
N LEU A 71 1.38 -7.03 6.57
CA LEU A 71 2.40 -6.60 7.53
C LEU A 71 3.21 -7.76 8.09
N THR A 72 2.53 -8.86 8.43
CA THR A 72 3.17 -10.09 8.89
C THR A 72 4.10 -10.65 7.82
N ALA A 73 3.64 -10.72 6.57
CA ALA A 73 4.45 -11.20 5.46
C ALA A 73 5.66 -10.30 5.18
N ALA A 74 5.46 -8.98 5.18
CA ALA A 74 6.54 -8.02 5.02
C ALA A 74 7.59 -8.15 6.12
N GLY A 75 7.17 -8.39 7.37
CA GLY A 75 8.07 -8.61 8.51
C GLY A 75 8.87 -9.91 8.42
N ASN A 76 8.28 -10.95 7.82
CA ASN A 76 8.94 -12.24 7.63
C ASN A 76 9.94 -12.24 6.47
N ILE A 77 9.65 -11.51 5.39
CA ILE A 77 10.42 -11.56 4.14
C ILE A 77 11.50 -10.48 4.08
N LEU A 78 11.18 -9.27 4.53
CA LEU A 78 12.05 -8.12 4.37
C LEU A 78 12.95 -7.95 5.59
N LYS A 79 14.22 -7.63 5.34
CA LYS A 79 15.19 -7.39 6.41
C LYS A 79 14.71 -6.23 7.31
N PRO A 80 14.81 -6.38 8.65
CA PRO A 80 14.52 -5.29 9.58
C PRO A 80 15.34 -4.02 9.26
N GLY A 81 14.71 -2.86 9.43
CA GLY A 81 15.33 -1.55 9.18
C GLY A 81 15.29 -1.06 7.73
N LEU A 82 14.89 -1.92 6.78
CA LEU A 82 14.70 -1.49 5.38
C LEU A 82 13.33 -0.87 5.12
N TRP A 83 12.40 -1.03 6.05
CA TRP A 83 11.06 -0.47 5.98
C TRP A 83 10.48 -0.31 7.38
N HIS A 84 9.55 0.63 7.52
CA HIS A 84 8.89 0.92 8.80
C HIS A 84 7.45 1.37 8.57
N VAL A 85 6.53 0.89 9.42
CA VAL A 85 5.18 1.45 9.49
C VAL A 85 5.26 2.85 10.08
N LYS A 86 4.62 3.81 9.41
CA LYS A 86 4.50 5.20 9.85
C LYS A 86 3.09 5.54 10.32
N ALA A 87 2.08 4.98 9.67
CA ALA A 87 0.68 5.18 10.06
C ALA A 87 -0.19 3.99 9.65
N LEU A 88 -1.29 3.81 10.38
CA LEU A 88 -2.41 2.94 10.05
C LEU A 88 -3.68 3.78 10.11
N ASN A 89 -4.59 3.62 9.16
CA ASN A 89 -5.86 4.32 9.19
C ASN A 89 -6.95 3.46 8.56
N ASP A 90 -8.05 3.25 9.30
CA ASP A 90 -9.17 2.41 8.87
C ASP A 90 -10.21 3.20 8.07
N ASN A 91 -10.10 4.53 7.96
CA ASN A 91 -11.04 5.40 7.26
C ASN A 91 -10.35 6.25 6.18
N ASP A 92 -9.32 5.71 5.52
CA ASP A 92 -8.60 6.39 4.43
C ASP A 92 -8.92 5.74 3.09
N PRO A 93 -10.00 6.14 2.40
CA PRO A 93 -10.38 5.53 1.13
C PRO A 93 -9.33 5.81 0.05
N ALA A 94 -8.97 4.78 -0.70
CA ALA A 94 -8.13 4.89 -1.88
C ALA A 94 -8.71 5.93 -2.85
N ARG A 95 -7.85 6.67 -3.55
CA ARG A 95 -8.31 7.70 -4.49
C ARG A 95 -8.08 7.25 -5.95
N PRO A 96 -9.04 7.46 -6.86
CA PRO A 96 -8.81 7.24 -8.27
C PRO A 96 -7.62 8.05 -8.76
N ARG A 97 -6.73 7.43 -9.53
CA ARG A 97 -5.63 8.15 -10.20
C ARG A 97 -6.24 9.17 -11.15
N LYS A 98 -6.05 10.47 -10.86
CA LYS A 98 -6.33 11.52 -11.84
C LYS A 98 -5.35 11.33 -12.99
N ARG A 99 -5.86 11.11 -14.20
CA ARG A 99 -5.07 11.06 -15.43
C ARG A 99 -4.43 12.44 -15.58
N GLN A 100 -3.13 12.57 -15.26
CA GLN A 100 -2.41 13.79 -15.60
C GLN A 100 -2.38 13.88 -17.13
N ARG A 101 -2.96 14.96 -17.65
CA ARG A 101 -2.93 15.34 -19.08
C ARG A 101 -1.58 15.97 -19.40
#